data_AF-A0A5S4H6G8-F1
#
_entry.id   AF-A0A5S4H6G8-F1
#
_cell.length_a   1.000
_cell.length_b   1.000
_cell.length_c   1.000
_cell.angle_alpha   90.00
_cell.angle_beta   90.00
_cell.angle_gamma   90.00
#
_symmetry.space_group_name_H-M   'P 1'
#
loop_
_entity.id
_entity.type
_entity.pdbx_description
1 polymer ?
#
loop_
_entity_poly.entity_id
_entity_poly.type
_entity_poly.pdbx_seq_one_letter_code
_entity_poly.pdbx_strand_id
1 'polypeptide(L)'
;MLGALGLTAWTGTAAAHADAGSATGARGQTLTVSKTSGLKAGGETVTVSGKGFDTRKGVYIAFCKDNGPGKAPSPCGGGADTTGSAGASHWISDNPPPYGRDLAVRYGTGGTFSVTLNVAAKLSGTVDCAETRCVVASRADHTRTADRTQDVRVPVSFDGGGMPAVVWAGGAGAAAVAAAGGAVLVLRRRRNGAEHAK
;
A
#
# COMPACT_ATOMS: atom_id res chain seq x y z
N MET A 1 44.13 37.75 21.98
CA MET A 1 43.06 37.24 21.10
C MET A 1 42.98 35.72 21.27
N LEU A 2 42.02 35.20 22.03
CA LEU A 2 41.68 33.78 22.05
C LEU A 2 40.15 33.67 21.91
N GLY A 3 39.68 33.32 20.71
CA GLY A 3 38.27 33.06 20.43
C GLY A 3 37.98 31.57 20.58
N ALA A 4 37.10 31.22 21.51
CA ALA A 4 36.57 29.86 21.66
C ALA A 4 35.42 29.66 20.65
N LEU A 5 35.59 28.73 19.73
CA LEU A 5 34.54 28.30 18.80
C LEU A 5 33.65 27.27 19.50
N GLY A 6 32.44 27.69 19.88
CA GLY A 6 31.40 26.80 20.39
C GLY A 6 30.74 26.01 19.26
N LEU A 7 30.82 24.68 19.34
CA LEU A 7 30.09 23.76 18.47
C LEU A 7 28.66 23.61 19.02
N THR A 8 27.68 24.18 18.33
CA THR A 8 26.26 23.90 18.56
C THR A 8 25.85 22.64 17.79
N ALA A 9 25.54 21.56 18.52
CA ALA A 9 24.99 20.35 17.94
C ALA A 9 23.48 20.54 17.69
N TRP A 10 23.09 20.53 16.41
CA TRP A 10 21.68 20.54 16.00
C TRP A 10 21.12 19.12 16.09
N THR A 11 20.21 18.88 17.04
CA THR A 11 19.41 17.65 17.08
C THR A 11 18.25 17.80 16.11
N GLY A 12 18.47 17.44 14.84
CA GLY A 12 17.38 17.31 13.87
C GLY A 12 16.50 16.12 14.24
N THR A 13 15.24 16.35 14.59
CA THR A 13 14.22 15.30 14.63
C THR A 13 13.95 14.83 13.21
N ALA A 14 14.41 13.63 12.86
CA ALA A 14 14.00 12.98 11.62
C ALA A 14 12.48 12.77 11.67
N ALA A 15 11.74 13.50 10.84
CA ALA A 15 10.34 13.20 10.61
C ALA A 15 10.26 11.77 10.07
N ALA A 16 9.58 10.88 10.79
CA ALA A 16 9.27 9.56 10.29
C ALA A 16 8.45 9.74 9.00
N HIS A 17 9.07 9.50 7.85
CA HIS A 17 8.36 9.47 6.59
C HIS A 17 7.33 8.34 6.67
N ALA A 18 6.05 8.70 6.60
CA ALA A 18 4.99 7.74 6.36
C ALA A 18 5.28 7.08 5.01
N ASP A 19 5.49 5.76 5.01
CA ASP A 19 5.77 5.02 3.79
C ASP A 19 4.46 4.92 2.98
N ALA A 20 4.34 5.75 1.95
CA ALA A 20 3.22 5.70 1.02
C ALA A 20 3.38 4.48 0.11
N GLY A 21 2.30 3.74 -0.11
CA GLY A 21 2.31 2.54 -0.95
C GLY A 21 1.44 2.70 -2.17
N SER A 22 1.80 2.02 -3.26
CA SER A 22 0.96 1.93 -4.45
C SER A 22 0.91 0.52 -5.03
N ALA A 23 -0.15 0.26 -5.79
CA ALA A 23 -0.29 -0.96 -6.57
C ALA A 23 -0.92 -0.66 -7.93
N THR A 24 -0.66 -1.53 -8.90
CA THR A 24 -1.23 -1.46 -10.25
C THR A 24 -2.17 -2.64 -10.47
N GLY A 25 -3.35 -2.37 -11.01
CA GLY A 25 -4.33 -3.40 -11.35
C GLY A 25 -4.14 -3.96 -12.76
N ALA A 26 -4.96 -4.96 -13.09
CA ALA A 26 -4.83 -5.74 -14.31
C ALA A 26 -4.99 -4.95 -15.62
N ARG A 27 -5.55 -3.74 -15.59
CA ARG A 27 -5.71 -2.86 -16.77
C ARG A 27 -4.81 -1.62 -16.72
N GLY A 28 -3.82 -1.59 -15.83
CA GLY A 28 -2.85 -0.49 -15.71
C GLY A 28 -3.33 0.67 -14.84
N GLN A 29 -4.52 0.59 -14.26
CA GLN A 29 -4.98 1.55 -13.26
C GLN A 29 -4.14 1.43 -11.97
N THR A 30 -3.87 2.57 -11.33
CA THR A 30 -3.02 2.64 -10.14
C THR A 30 -3.80 3.14 -8.94
N LEU A 31 -3.55 2.57 -7.77
CA LEU A 31 -4.07 3.03 -6.50
C LEU A 31 -2.89 3.36 -5.57
N THR A 32 -2.92 4.54 -4.96
CA THR A 32 -1.89 5.03 -4.04
C THR A 32 -2.52 5.36 -2.70
N VAL A 33 -1.89 4.95 -1.61
CA VAL A 33 -2.30 5.21 -0.22
C VAL A 33 -1.19 6.01 0.46
N SER A 34 -1.55 7.12 1.09
CA SER A 34 -0.59 8.07 1.68
C SER A 34 0.28 7.48 2.80
N LYS A 35 -0.16 6.37 3.40
CA LYS A 35 0.58 5.62 4.41
C LYS A 35 0.10 4.17 4.41
N THR A 36 1.03 3.22 4.31
CA THR A 36 0.71 1.79 4.30
C THR A 36 1.34 1.01 5.43
N SER A 37 2.34 1.56 6.12
CA SER A 37 3.00 0.89 7.24
C SER A 37 2.99 1.72 8.50
N GLY A 38 3.03 1.04 9.64
CA GLY A 38 3.00 1.68 10.96
C GLY A 38 1.75 2.51 11.17
N LEU A 39 0.61 2.00 10.70
CA LEU A 39 -0.69 2.63 10.93
C LEU A 39 -1.09 2.54 12.41
N LYS A 40 -1.77 3.57 12.93
CA LYS A 40 -2.24 3.56 14.32
C LYS A 40 -3.34 2.52 14.51
N ALA A 41 -3.13 1.56 15.42
CA ALA A 41 -4.08 0.47 15.67
C ALA A 41 -5.49 0.97 16.04
N GLY A 42 -5.58 2.07 16.80
CA GLY A 42 -6.83 2.69 17.23
C GLY A 42 -7.58 3.50 16.17
N GLY A 43 -7.01 3.67 14.97
CA GLY A 43 -7.60 4.48 13.91
C GLY A 43 -6.62 5.50 13.34
N GLU A 44 -6.55 5.57 12.01
CA GLU A 44 -5.80 6.58 11.27
C GLU A 44 -6.54 6.91 9.97
N THR A 45 -6.57 8.18 9.60
CA THR A 45 -7.08 8.61 8.29
C THR A 45 -5.95 8.58 7.28
N VAL A 46 -6.17 7.93 6.14
CA VAL A 46 -5.26 7.90 5.00
C VAL A 46 -5.92 8.52 3.77
N THR A 47 -5.12 9.19 2.93
CA THR A 47 -5.58 9.63 1.61
C THR A 47 -5.34 8.53 0.60
N VAL A 48 -6.35 8.26 -0.23
CA VAL A 48 -6.30 7.28 -1.30
C VAL A 48 -6.57 7.97 -2.63
N SER A 49 -5.63 7.83 -3.56
CA SER A 49 -5.73 8.40 -4.90
C SER A 49 -5.68 7.33 -5.96
N GLY A 50 -6.52 7.47 -6.98
CA GLY A 50 -6.59 6.56 -8.11
C GLY A 50 -6.31 7.27 -9.43
N LYS A 51 -5.82 6.52 -10.42
CA LYS A 51 -5.64 6.99 -11.81
C LYS A 51 -5.82 5.83 -12.80
N GLY A 52 -6.36 6.12 -13.97
CA GLY A 52 -6.50 5.15 -15.07
C GLY A 52 -7.69 4.20 -14.92
N PHE A 53 -8.64 4.49 -14.02
CA PHE A 53 -9.85 3.70 -13.87
C PHE A 53 -10.79 3.87 -15.07
N ASP A 54 -11.49 2.80 -15.44
CA ASP A 54 -12.55 2.81 -16.45
C ASP A 54 -13.80 3.50 -15.88
N THR A 55 -14.03 4.75 -16.28
CA THR A 55 -15.11 5.59 -15.77
C THR A 55 -16.51 5.11 -16.16
N ARG A 56 -16.63 4.17 -17.11
CA ARG A 56 -17.89 3.52 -17.45
C ARG A 56 -18.38 2.57 -16.35
N LYS A 57 -17.53 2.29 -15.35
CA LYS A 57 -17.80 1.36 -14.25
C LYS A 57 -17.54 2.06 -12.92
N GLY A 58 -18.50 1.97 -12.00
CA GLY A 58 -18.28 2.44 -10.64
C GLY A 58 -17.42 1.48 -9.82
N VAL A 59 -16.68 2.02 -8.87
CA VAL A 59 -15.84 1.27 -7.94
C VAL A 59 -16.08 1.71 -6.50
N TYR A 60 -15.93 0.77 -5.56
CA TYR A 60 -15.73 1.09 -4.16
C TYR A 60 -14.25 1.14 -3.83
N ILE A 61 -13.84 2.16 -3.10
CA ILE A 61 -12.53 2.30 -2.48
C ILE A 61 -12.72 2.05 -0.98
N ALA A 62 -12.14 0.98 -0.45
CA ALA A 62 -12.42 0.55 0.92
C ALA A 62 -11.22 -0.15 1.57
N PHE A 63 -11.20 -0.16 2.89
CA PHE A 63 -10.29 -0.98 3.68
C PHE A 63 -10.93 -2.32 3.98
N CYS A 64 -10.25 -3.42 3.64
CA CYS A 64 -10.83 -4.76 3.68
C CYS A 64 -9.82 -5.82 4.12
N LYS A 65 -10.34 -6.95 4.61
CA LYS A 65 -9.55 -8.19 4.70
C LYS A 65 -9.15 -8.66 3.31
N ASP A 66 -7.89 -9.06 3.14
CA ASP A 66 -7.42 -9.68 1.91
C ASP A 66 -7.69 -11.19 1.92
N ASN A 67 -8.54 -11.65 1.01
CA ASN A 67 -8.86 -13.07 0.82
C ASN A 67 -7.97 -13.74 -0.23
N GLY A 68 -6.95 -13.04 -0.73
CA GLY A 68 -5.98 -13.53 -1.70
C GLY A 68 -6.36 -13.26 -3.16
N PRO A 69 -5.49 -13.70 -4.10
CA PRO A 69 -5.65 -13.44 -5.53
C PRO A 69 -6.98 -13.96 -6.09
N GLY A 70 -7.61 -13.17 -6.96
CA GLY A 70 -8.88 -13.52 -7.63
C GLY A 70 -10.11 -13.57 -6.71
N LYS A 71 -9.96 -13.49 -5.38
CA LYS A 71 -11.04 -13.49 -4.39
C LYS A 71 -11.37 -12.07 -3.98
N ALA A 72 -12.63 -11.66 -3.96
CA ALA A 72 -13.00 -10.30 -3.51
C ALA A 72 -12.45 -10.01 -2.09
N PRO A 73 -11.85 -8.83 -1.84
CA PRO A 73 -11.52 -8.41 -0.47
C PRO A 73 -12.82 -8.26 0.32
N SER A 74 -12.91 -8.94 1.46
CA SER A 74 -14.12 -8.97 2.30
C SER A 74 -13.84 -9.67 3.64
N PRO A 75 -14.46 -9.26 4.77
CA PRO A 75 -15.30 -8.08 4.91
C PRO A 75 -14.51 -6.78 4.67
N CYS A 76 -15.23 -5.71 4.38
CA CYS A 76 -14.69 -4.35 4.32
C CYS A 76 -15.23 -3.54 5.50
N GLY A 77 -14.45 -2.55 5.94
CA GLY A 77 -14.78 -1.71 7.09
C GLY A 77 -16.02 -0.86 6.84
N GLY A 78 -16.75 -0.56 7.91
CA GLY A 78 -17.87 0.40 7.96
C GLY A 78 -19.15 0.03 7.21
N GLY A 79 -19.26 -1.18 6.65
CA GLY A 79 -20.49 -1.63 6.00
C GLY A 79 -20.85 -0.83 4.75
N ALA A 80 -22.13 -0.83 4.37
CA ALA A 80 -22.61 0.02 3.29
C ALA A 80 -22.73 1.46 3.80
N ASP A 81 -21.89 2.37 3.31
CA ASP A 81 -22.00 3.79 3.62
C ASP A 81 -23.17 4.41 2.84
N THR A 82 -24.38 4.28 3.37
CA THR A 82 -25.61 4.80 2.73
C THR A 82 -25.78 6.31 2.90
N THR A 83 -24.88 6.97 3.63
CA THR A 83 -24.88 8.42 3.85
C THR A 83 -23.65 9.12 3.25
N GLY A 84 -22.68 8.36 2.74
CA GLY A 84 -21.40 8.86 2.22
C GLY A 84 -20.50 9.50 3.27
N SER A 85 -20.82 9.36 4.56
CA SER A 85 -20.19 10.09 5.66
C SER A 85 -19.44 9.19 6.64
N ALA A 86 -19.53 7.87 6.50
CA ALA A 86 -18.86 6.93 7.41
C ALA A 86 -17.34 6.93 7.22
N GLY A 87 -16.85 7.33 6.05
CA GLY A 87 -15.41 7.44 5.75
C GLY A 87 -14.68 6.09 5.72
N ALA A 88 -15.40 4.98 5.80
CA ALA A 88 -14.85 3.63 5.76
C ALA A 88 -14.81 3.04 4.34
N SER A 89 -15.61 3.61 3.43
CA SER A 89 -15.57 3.33 2.00
C SER A 89 -16.05 4.54 1.21
N HIS A 90 -15.60 4.67 -0.03
CA HIS A 90 -16.10 5.66 -0.98
C HIS A 90 -16.58 4.99 -2.25
N TRP A 91 -17.73 5.41 -2.77
CA TRP A 91 -18.21 5.00 -4.08
C TRP A 91 -17.78 6.03 -5.11
N ILE A 92 -17.00 5.61 -6.10
CA ILE A 92 -16.59 6.44 -7.22
C ILE A 92 -17.36 5.99 -8.46
N SER A 93 -18.16 6.88 -9.07
CA SER A 93 -18.94 6.56 -10.27
C SER A 93 -19.40 7.81 -11.02
N ASP A 94 -19.28 7.79 -12.35
CA ASP A 94 -19.90 8.80 -13.22
C ASP A 94 -21.36 8.45 -13.59
N ASN A 95 -21.76 7.19 -13.37
CA ASN A 95 -23.07 6.68 -13.76
C ASN A 95 -23.72 5.86 -12.63
N PRO A 96 -23.90 6.43 -11.41
CA PRO A 96 -24.61 5.73 -10.35
C PRO A 96 -26.11 5.57 -10.69
N PRO A 97 -26.77 4.49 -10.22
CA PRO A 97 -28.23 4.41 -10.14
C PRO A 97 -28.84 5.64 -9.42
N PRO A 98 -30.15 5.92 -9.59
CA PRO A 98 -30.78 7.12 -9.04
C PRO A 98 -30.53 7.37 -7.54
N TYR A 99 -30.56 6.32 -6.71
CA TYR A 99 -30.29 6.43 -5.26
C TYR A 99 -28.85 6.84 -4.92
N GLY A 100 -27.93 6.68 -5.87
CA GLY A 100 -26.50 6.91 -5.68
C GLY A 100 -26.00 8.27 -6.16
N ARG A 101 -26.87 9.09 -6.77
CA ARG A 101 -26.45 10.35 -7.42
C ARG A 101 -25.78 11.32 -6.44
N ASP A 102 -26.24 11.36 -5.21
CA ASP A 102 -25.70 12.23 -4.16
C ASP A 102 -24.72 11.51 -3.21
N LEU A 103 -24.48 10.22 -3.44
CA LEU A 103 -23.57 9.38 -2.64
C LEU A 103 -22.25 9.10 -3.35
N ALA A 104 -22.28 8.98 -4.67
CA ALA A 104 -21.11 8.66 -5.46
C ALA A 104 -20.28 9.91 -5.75
N VAL A 105 -18.98 9.83 -5.48
CA VAL A 105 -18.01 10.80 -5.97
C VAL A 105 -17.77 10.55 -7.45
N ARG A 106 -17.79 11.61 -8.26
CA ARG A 106 -17.50 11.48 -9.69
C ARG A 106 -16.02 11.24 -9.94
N TYR A 107 -15.69 10.56 -11.04
CA TYR A 107 -14.30 10.49 -11.47
C TYR A 107 -13.84 11.85 -11.98
N GLY A 108 -12.57 12.16 -11.76
CA GLY A 108 -11.85 13.18 -12.49
C GLY A 108 -11.32 12.67 -13.84
N THR A 109 -10.74 13.58 -14.62
CA THR A 109 -10.13 13.28 -15.92
C THR A 109 -9.18 12.10 -15.85
N GLY A 110 -9.26 11.19 -16.84
CA GLY A 110 -8.40 10.00 -16.92
C GLY A 110 -8.69 8.94 -15.85
N GLY A 111 -9.92 8.89 -15.31
CA GLY A 111 -10.31 7.93 -14.29
C GLY A 111 -9.59 8.18 -12.97
N THR A 112 -9.51 9.46 -12.58
CA THR A 112 -8.85 9.87 -11.34
C THR A 112 -9.82 10.07 -10.20
N PHE A 113 -9.35 9.96 -8.96
CA PHE A 113 -10.07 10.36 -7.76
C PHE A 113 -9.10 10.58 -6.60
N SER A 114 -9.54 11.28 -5.57
CA SER A 114 -8.84 11.38 -4.29
C SER A 114 -9.84 11.44 -3.15
N VAL A 115 -9.76 10.51 -2.21
CA VAL A 115 -10.68 10.35 -1.08
C VAL A 115 -9.92 10.03 0.20
N THR A 116 -10.54 10.18 1.36
CA THR A 116 -9.95 9.83 2.66
C THR A 116 -10.62 8.58 3.25
N LEU A 117 -9.83 7.61 3.70
CA LEU A 117 -10.33 6.42 4.40
C LEU A 117 -9.88 6.42 5.86
N ASN A 118 -10.80 6.09 6.75
CA ASN A 118 -10.49 5.78 8.14
C ASN A 118 -10.17 4.28 8.26
N VAL A 119 -8.95 3.96 8.70
CA VAL A 119 -8.48 2.59 8.86
C VAL A 119 -8.11 2.33 10.31
N ALA A 120 -8.48 1.17 10.85
CA ALA A 120 -8.16 0.74 12.20
C ALA A 120 -7.81 -0.75 12.20
N ALA A 121 -6.99 -1.20 13.15
CA ALA A 121 -6.58 -2.60 13.21
C ALA A 121 -7.81 -3.53 13.36
N LYS A 122 -8.73 -3.20 14.26
CA LYS A 122 -10.02 -3.91 14.36
C LYS A 122 -10.95 -3.46 13.22
N LEU A 123 -10.99 -4.25 12.15
CA LEU A 123 -11.87 -4.02 11.01
C LEU A 123 -13.34 -4.34 11.33
N SER A 124 -13.56 -5.40 12.12
CA SER A 124 -14.87 -5.86 12.56
C SER A 124 -14.73 -6.69 13.84
N GLY A 125 -15.84 -7.15 14.43
CA GLY A 125 -15.82 -8.01 15.61
C GLY A 125 -15.05 -9.34 15.43
N THR A 126 -14.76 -9.76 14.19
CA THR A 126 -14.08 -11.03 13.87
C THR A 126 -12.80 -10.87 13.06
N VAL A 127 -12.41 -9.65 12.68
CA VAL A 127 -11.21 -9.40 11.86
C VAL A 127 -10.33 -8.36 12.54
N ASP A 128 -9.12 -8.78 12.89
CA ASP A 128 -8.02 -7.94 13.31
C ASP A 128 -6.94 -7.90 12.22
N CYS A 129 -6.70 -6.72 11.66
CA CYS A 129 -5.74 -6.42 10.61
C CYS A 129 -4.31 -6.17 11.14
N ALA A 130 -4.11 -6.16 12.47
CA ALA A 130 -2.78 -6.40 13.05
C ALA A 130 -2.45 -7.91 13.03
N GLU A 131 -3.49 -8.75 13.20
CA GLU A 131 -3.53 -10.21 13.13
C GLU A 131 -3.39 -10.82 11.72
N THR A 132 -4.11 -10.22 10.78
CA THR A 132 -4.46 -10.78 9.47
C THR A 132 -4.14 -9.80 8.36
N ARG A 133 -3.87 -10.32 7.16
CA ARG A 133 -3.64 -9.47 5.98
C ARG A 133 -4.88 -8.66 5.61
N CYS A 134 -4.70 -7.35 5.56
CA CYS A 134 -5.69 -6.41 5.08
C CYS A 134 -5.08 -5.47 4.03
N VAL A 135 -5.95 -4.92 3.20
CA VAL A 135 -5.60 -4.07 2.06
C VAL A 135 -6.53 -2.87 2.01
N VAL A 136 -6.02 -1.74 1.52
CA VAL A 136 -6.88 -0.76 0.87
C VAL A 136 -7.07 -1.22 -0.57
N ALA A 137 -8.32 -1.33 -1.00
CA ALA A 137 -8.63 -1.90 -2.30
C ALA A 137 -9.67 -1.10 -3.06
N SER A 138 -9.55 -1.13 -4.39
CA SER A 138 -10.66 -0.88 -5.29
C SER A 138 -11.37 -2.19 -5.62
N ARG A 139 -12.69 -2.13 -5.81
CA ARG A 139 -13.51 -3.23 -6.34
C ARG A 139 -14.64 -2.67 -7.18
N ALA A 140 -15.09 -3.40 -8.20
CA ALA A 140 -16.33 -3.02 -8.88
C ALA A 140 -17.48 -2.87 -7.87
N ASP A 141 -18.33 -1.86 -8.10
CA ASP A 141 -19.48 -1.58 -7.25
C ASP A 141 -20.55 -2.69 -7.28
N HIS A 142 -21.60 -2.51 -6.49
CA HIS A 142 -22.65 -3.51 -6.31
C HIS A 142 -23.47 -3.78 -7.59
N THR A 143 -23.33 -2.96 -8.64
CA THR A 143 -23.99 -3.20 -9.93
C THR A 143 -23.28 -4.27 -10.76
N ARG A 144 -22.02 -4.61 -10.42
CA ARG A 144 -21.15 -5.54 -11.16
C ARG A 144 -20.23 -6.34 -10.23
N THR A 145 -20.80 -6.98 -9.20
CA THR A 145 -20.04 -7.62 -8.12
C THR A 145 -19.03 -8.70 -8.57
N ALA A 146 -19.27 -9.36 -9.71
CA ALA A 146 -18.36 -10.36 -10.28
C ALA A 146 -17.19 -9.76 -11.08
N ASP A 147 -17.27 -8.49 -11.50
CA ASP A 147 -16.24 -7.85 -12.31
C ASP A 147 -15.02 -7.51 -11.45
N ARG A 148 -13.85 -8.10 -11.74
CA ARG A 148 -12.58 -7.87 -11.03
C ARG A 148 -11.58 -7.05 -11.85
N THR A 149 -11.98 -6.53 -13.01
CA THR A 149 -11.07 -5.83 -13.93
C THR A 149 -10.52 -4.51 -13.36
N GLN A 150 -11.21 -3.93 -12.36
CA GLN A 150 -10.81 -2.72 -11.66
C GLN A 150 -10.31 -2.98 -10.23
N ASP A 151 -10.07 -4.23 -9.85
CA ASP A 151 -9.49 -4.55 -8.55
C ASP A 151 -8.02 -4.13 -8.50
N VAL A 152 -7.67 -3.37 -7.48
CA VAL A 152 -6.29 -3.00 -7.10
C VAL A 152 -6.19 -3.19 -5.59
N ARG A 153 -5.07 -3.71 -5.09
CA ARG A 153 -4.86 -3.98 -3.66
C ARG A 153 -3.55 -3.39 -3.21
N VAL A 154 -3.62 -2.48 -2.26
CA VAL A 154 -2.46 -1.92 -1.57
C VAL A 154 -2.41 -2.51 -0.17
N PRO A 155 -1.46 -3.41 0.13
CA PRO A 155 -1.29 -3.98 1.47
C PRO A 155 -1.03 -2.90 2.51
N VAL A 156 -1.52 -3.11 3.74
CA VAL A 156 -1.24 -2.22 4.87
C VAL A 156 -0.83 -2.99 6.12
N SER A 157 -0.12 -2.33 7.04
CA SER A 157 0.27 -2.85 8.36
C SER A 157 0.14 -1.80 9.47
N PHE A 158 -0.14 -2.27 10.68
CA PHE A 158 -0.33 -1.45 11.88
C PHE A 158 0.85 -1.60 12.86
N ASP A 159 1.14 -0.54 13.61
CA ASP A 159 2.14 -0.59 14.68
C ASP A 159 1.78 -1.66 15.72
N GLY A 160 2.75 -2.50 16.10
CA GLY A 160 2.55 -3.61 17.05
C GLY A 160 2.09 -4.94 16.43
N GLY A 161 1.79 -4.98 15.13
CA GLY A 161 1.49 -6.22 14.38
C GLY A 161 2.64 -6.55 13.43
N GLY A 162 3.58 -7.39 13.89
CA GLY A 162 4.76 -7.76 13.12
C GLY A 162 4.41 -8.49 11.83
N MET A 163 4.45 -7.78 10.70
CA MET A 163 4.72 -8.38 9.39
C MET A 163 5.72 -7.44 8.67
N PRO A 164 6.92 -7.91 8.31
CA PRO A 164 7.92 -7.09 7.65
C PRO A 164 7.42 -6.65 6.26
N ALA A 165 7.61 -5.37 5.95
CA ALA A 165 7.24 -4.71 4.69
C ALA A 165 8.09 -5.16 3.47
N VAL A 166 8.80 -6.29 3.56
CA VAL A 166 9.73 -6.73 2.52
C VAL A 166 9.40 -8.15 2.08
N VAL A 167 9.38 -8.35 0.76
CA VAL A 167 9.10 -9.56 -0.03
C VAL A 167 7.64 -9.99 -0.24
N TRP A 168 6.92 -9.23 -1.08
CA TRP A 168 6.02 -9.85 -2.06
C TRP A 168 6.52 -9.52 -3.47
N ALA A 169 7.58 -10.23 -3.88
CA ALA A 169 7.90 -10.37 -5.29
C ALA A 169 6.79 -11.20 -5.95
N GLY A 170 5.80 -10.50 -6.48
CA GLY A 170 4.65 -11.06 -7.15
C GLY A 170 4.09 -10.08 -8.18
N GLY A 171 4.95 -9.63 -9.10
CA GLY A 171 4.54 -8.99 -10.35
C GLY A 171 4.81 -7.48 -10.47
N ALA A 172 6.06 -7.10 -10.71
CA ALA A 172 6.51 -6.05 -11.64
C ALA A 172 8.02 -5.85 -11.45
N GLY A 173 8.79 -5.92 -12.54
CA GLY A 173 10.25 -5.97 -12.52
C GLY A 173 10.91 -4.78 -11.81
N ALA A 174 11.78 -5.07 -10.85
CA ALA A 174 12.76 -4.11 -10.34
C ALA A 174 14.12 -4.44 -10.97
N ALA A 175 14.62 -3.53 -11.81
CA ALA A 175 15.99 -3.56 -12.29
C ALA A 175 16.94 -3.38 -11.10
N ALA A 176 17.73 -4.40 -10.81
CA ALA A 176 18.78 -4.32 -9.80
C ALA A 176 19.92 -3.43 -10.32
N VAL A 177 20.07 -2.25 -9.73
CA VAL A 177 21.28 -1.44 -9.89
C VAL A 177 22.31 -2.02 -8.93
N ALA A 178 23.24 -2.83 -9.45
CA ALA A 178 24.36 -3.35 -8.70
C ALA A 178 25.34 -2.20 -8.38
N ALA A 179 25.36 -1.75 -7.12
CA ALA A 179 26.41 -0.90 -6.61
C ALA A 179 27.67 -1.77 -6.38
N ALA A 180 28.65 -1.63 -7.26
CA ALA A 180 29.98 -2.19 -7.08
C ALA A 180 30.73 -1.39 -6.00
N GLY A 181 31.24 -2.09 -4.98
CA GLY A 181 32.12 -1.48 -3.99
C GLY A 181 32.82 -2.51 -3.09
N GLY A 182 34.13 -2.67 -3.30
CA GLY A 182 35.09 -2.81 -2.19
C GLY A 182 35.44 -4.21 -1.65
N ALA A 183 36.31 -4.91 -2.39
CA ALA A 183 37.61 -5.45 -1.96
C ALA A 183 37.81 -6.43 -0.76
N VAL A 184 38.71 -7.38 -1.07
CA VAL A 184 39.70 -8.10 -0.23
C VAL A 184 39.28 -9.44 0.41
N LEU A 185 39.75 -10.53 -0.21
CA LEU A 185 40.30 -11.66 0.54
C LEU A 185 41.62 -12.12 -0.11
N VAL A 186 42.74 -11.78 0.54
CA VAL A 186 44.09 -12.24 0.21
C VAL A 186 44.20 -13.71 0.62
N LEU A 187 44.18 -14.63 -0.34
CA LEU A 187 44.57 -16.02 -0.10
C LEU A 187 46.04 -16.21 -0.52
N ARG A 188 46.88 -16.16 0.53
CA ARG A 188 48.31 -16.44 0.54
C ARG A 188 48.56 -17.88 0.09
N ARG A 189 48.87 -18.10 -1.20
CA ARG A 189 49.24 -19.40 -1.75
C ARG A 189 50.65 -19.78 -1.27
N ARG A 190 50.74 -20.64 -0.25
CA ARG A 190 52.00 -21.28 0.16
C ARG A 190 52.50 -22.16 -0.98
N ARG A 191 53.69 -21.86 -1.51
CA ARG A 191 54.52 -22.80 -2.28
C ARG A 191 55.24 -23.69 -1.27
N ASN A 192 55.13 -25.01 -1.43
CA ASN A 192 56.16 -25.98 -1.07
C ASN A 192 56.05 -27.11 -2.09
N GLY A 193 57.16 -27.40 -2.76
CA GLY A 193 57.27 -28.42 -3.78
C GLY A 193 57.67 -29.78 -3.25
N ALA A 194 58.11 -30.60 -4.22
CA ALA A 194 58.65 -31.95 -4.17
C ALA A 194 57.61 -33.06 -4.41
N GLU A 195 57.84 -34.09 -5.23
CA GLU A 195 58.89 -34.42 -6.21
C GLU A 195 58.40 -35.67 -6.99
N HIS A 196 59.01 -35.87 -8.16
CA HIS A 196 59.10 -37.04 -9.06
C HIS A 196 58.47 -38.41 -8.71
N ALA A 197 57.83 -38.98 -9.73
CA ALA A 197 57.96 -40.40 -10.11
C ALA A 197 57.78 -40.57 -11.63
N LYS A 198 58.88 -40.50 -12.40
CA LYS A 198 59.36 -41.57 -13.29
C LYS A 198 60.74 -41.20 -13.85
#